data_AF-A0A368XFC4-F1
#
_entry.id   AF-A0A368XFC4-F1
#
_cell.length_a   1.000
_cell.length_b   1.000
_cell.length_c   1.000
_cell.angle_alpha   90.00
_cell.angle_beta   90.00
_cell.angle_gamma   90.00
#
_symmetry.space_group_name_H-M   'P 1'
#
loop_
_entity.id
_entity.type
_entity.pdbx_description
1 polymer ?
#
loop_
_entity_poly.entity_id
_entity_poly.type
_entity_poly.pdbx_seq_one_letter_code
_entity_poly.pdbx_strand_id
1 'polypeptide(L)'
;MAWLNIDYYAYLEASGFFAPFLFIALHLFRPLLFLPIIMLCMVGGIWFGIVAGTIYSMVGIMLSSIVFYILMKYNPRGREYVFSLKGKLIGEKRKLSTSQITILRLVPFIHFYALSLCLLEIHADFKTYLRASFISIFPFSIVYTSIGTSLIHINNSRIFIAVGLFFLLFFMLRRKETVINWTTFFSQAYYKKNA
;
A
#
# COMPACT_ATOMS: atom_id res chain seq x y z
N MET A 1 -27.53 -40.82 -6.64
CA MET A 1 -27.04 -39.42 -6.65
C MET A 1 -26.24 -39.09 -5.38
N ALA A 2 -25.26 -39.92 -4.99
CA ALA A 2 -24.41 -39.68 -3.82
C ALA A 2 -22.92 -39.50 -4.19
N TRP A 3 -22.55 -39.76 -5.45
CA TRP A 3 -21.17 -39.75 -5.94
C TRP A 3 -20.70 -38.39 -6.47
N LEU A 4 -21.60 -37.42 -6.69
CA LEU A 4 -21.23 -36.08 -7.20
C LEU A 4 -20.91 -35.07 -6.09
N ASN A 5 -21.26 -35.36 -4.83
CA ASN A 5 -21.02 -34.44 -3.71
C ASN A 5 -19.62 -34.59 -3.10
N ILE A 6 -19.05 -35.80 -3.10
CA ILE A 6 -17.76 -36.07 -2.44
C ILE A 6 -16.62 -35.32 -3.15
N ASP A 7 -16.64 -35.28 -4.48
CA ASP A 7 -15.64 -34.56 -5.25
C ASP A 7 -15.77 -33.04 -5.08
N TYR A 8 -16.99 -32.48 -5.04
CA TYR A 8 -17.20 -31.05 -4.86
C TYR A 8 -16.70 -30.53 -3.50
N TYR A 9 -16.93 -31.27 -2.41
CA TYR A 9 -16.39 -30.91 -1.09
C TYR A 9 -14.87 -31.10 -1.03
N ALA A 10 -14.30 -32.12 -1.68
CA ALA A 10 -12.86 -32.30 -1.78
C ALA A 10 -12.17 -31.19 -2.62
N TYR A 11 -12.80 -30.72 -3.69
CA TYR A 11 -12.32 -29.57 -4.48
C TYR A 11 -12.43 -28.25 -3.70
N LEU A 12 -13.49 -28.06 -2.91
CA LEU A 12 -13.64 -26.90 -2.02
C LEU A 12 -12.60 -26.91 -0.89
N GLU A 13 -12.39 -28.04 -0.22
CA GLU A 13 -11.36 -28.19 0.82
C GLU A 13 -9.94 -28.01 0.25
N ALA A 14 -9.66 -28.53 -0.95
CA ALA A 14 -8.39 -28.32 -1.63
C ALA A 14 -8.20 -26.86 -2.08
N SER A 15 -9.26 -26.19 -2.57
CA SER A 15 -9.20 -24.77 -2.98
C SER A 15 -8.93 -23.83 -1.80
N GLY A 16 -9.45 -24.17 -0.60
CA GLY A 16 -9.23 -23.41 0.62
C GLY A 16 -7.79 -23.50 1.15
N PHE A 17 -7.10 -24.63 0.93
CA PHE A 17 -5.71 -24.81 1.34
C PHE A 17 -4.73 -23.92 0.58
N PHE A 18 -4.97 -23.68 -0.72
CA PHE A 18 -4.10 -22.82 -1.54
C PHE A 18 -4.37 -21.32 -1.36
N ALA A 19 -5.52 -20.94 -0.81
CA ALA A 19 -5.92 -19.54 -0.67
C ALA A 19 -4.90 -18.68 0.12
N PRO A 20 -4.33 -19.13 1.26
CA PRO A 20 -3.28 -18.39 1.97
C PRO A 20 -2.01 -18.19 1.13
N PHE A 21 -1.58 -19.21 0.39
CA PHE A 21 -0.37 -19.13 -0.44
C PHE A 21 -0.55 -18.15 -1.59
N LEU A 22 -1.70 -18.20 -2.28
CA LEU A 22 -2.03 -17.23 -3.33
C LEU A 22 -2.11 -15.81 -2.76
N PHE A 23 -2.72 -15.63 -1.59
CA PHE A 23 -2.80 -14.33 -0.93
C PHE A 23 -1.42 -13.76 -0.55
N ILE A 24 -0.52 -14.60 -0.04
CA ILE A 24 0.87 -14.23 0.23
C ILE A 24 1.59 -13.85 -1.07
N ALA A 25 1.40 -14.63 -2.13
CA ALA A 25 1.98 -14.33 -3.45
C ALA A 25 1.43 -13.02 -4.03
N LEU A 26 0.15 -12.71 -3.84
CA LEU A 26 -0.44 -11.43 -4.24
C LEU A 26 0.22 -10.24 -3.51
N HIS A 27 0.52 -10.37 -2.22
CA HIS A 27 1.30 -9.35 -1.49
C HIS A 27 2.71 -9.18 -2.04
N LEU A 28 3.35 -10.28 -2.46
CA LEU A 28 4.69 -10.29 -3.04
C LEU A 28 4.72 -9.60 -4.41
N PHE A 29 3.83 -10.01 -5.32
CA PHE A 29 3.76 -9.53 -6.70
C PHE A 29 2.91 -8.28 -6.89
N ARG A 30 2.31 -7.79 -5.80
CA ARG A 30 1.56 -6.53 -5.73
C ARG A 30 2.12 -5.38 -6.58
N PRO A 31 3.44 -5.10 -6.60
CA PRO A 31 3.99 -3.96 -7.36
C PRO A 31 3.86 -4.15 -8.87
N LEU A 32 3.90 -5.40 -9.36
CA LEU A 32 3.71 -5.73 -10.76
C LEU A 32 2.24 -5.58 -11.18
N LEU A 33 1.33 -5.77 -10.22
CA LEU A 33 -0.12 -5.71 -10.40
C LEU A 33 -0.70 -4.33 -10.08
N PHE A 34 0.13 -3.35 -9.70
CA PHE A 34 -0.28 -2.01 -9.27
C PHE A 34 -1.33 -2.00 -8.15
N LEU A 35 -1.32 -3.04 -7.30
CA LEU A 35 -2.31 -3.18 -6.25
C LEU A 35 -1.93 -2.37 -4.99
N PRO A 36 -2.87 -1.66 -4.35
CA PRO A 36 -2.59 -1.00 -3.07
C PRO A 36 -2.47 -2.01 -1.92
N ILE A 37 -1.42 -1.89 -1.10
CA ILE A 37 -1.18 -2.79 0.04
C ILE A 37 -2.35 -2.84 1.02
N ILE A 38 -3.01 -1.70 1.20
CA ILE A 38 -4.13 -1.51 2.11
C ILE A 38 -5.32 -2.36 1.70
N MET A 39 -5.63 -2.39 0.40
CA MET A 39 -6.73 -3.19 -0.13
C MET A 39 -6.48 -4.67 0.13
N LEU A 40 -5.26 -5.16 -0.08
CA LEU A 40 -4.94 -6.56 0.22
C LEU A 40 -5.09 -6.89 1.70
N CYS A 41 -4.62 -6.02 2.61
CA CYS A 41 -4.82 -6.25 4.06
C CYS A 41 -6.31 -6.31 4.44
N MET A 42 -7.13 -5.40 3.89
CA MET A 42 -8.58 -5.42 4.13
C MET A 42 -9.21 -6.70 3.59
N VAL A 43 -8.88 -7.12 2.37
CA VAL A 43 -9.33 -8.39 1.79
C VAL A 43 -8.93 -9.57 2.66
N GLY A 44 -7.71 -9.55 3.21
CA GLY A 44 -7.24 -10.56 4.15
C GLY A 44 -8.12 -10.65 5.40
N GLY A 45 -8.57 -9.52 5.94
CA GLY A 45 -9.51 -9.47 7.05
C GLY A 45 -10.92 -9.93 6.71
N ILE A 46 -11.35 -9.73 5.46
CA ILE A 46 -12.65 -10.19 4.98
C ILE A 46 -12.63 -11.72 4.78
N TRP A 47 -11.58 -12.27 4.17
CA TRP A 47 -11.53 -13.68 3.78
C TRP A 47 -11.01 -14.61 4.87
N PHE A 48 -10.06 -14.17 5.69
CA PHE A 48 -9.38 -15.00 6.68
C PHE A 48 -9.62 -14.53 8.13
N GLY A 49 -10.38 -13.45 8.32
CA GLY A 49 -10.57 -12.82 9.63
C GLY A 49 -9.32 -12.10 10.14
N ILE A 50 -9.41 -11.53 11.34
CA ILE A 50 -8.37 -10.65 11.89
C ILE A 50 -7.05 -11.40 12.11
N VAL A 51 -7.09 -12.58 12.75
CA VAL A 51 -5.87 -13.29 13.17
C VAL A 51 -5.13 -13.86 11.96
N ALA A 52 -5.76 -14.74 11.19
CA ALA A 52 -5.11 -15.38 10.04
C ALA A 52 -4.83 -14.37 8.91
N GLY A 53 -5.74 -13.43 8.65
CA GLY A 53 -5.53 -12.35 7.68
C GLY A 53 -4.33 -11.46 8.01
N THR A 54 -4.11 -11.16 9.30
CA THR A 54 -2.92 -10.43 9.76
C THR A 54 -1.67 -11.26 9.50
N ILE A 55 -1.64 -12.53 9.92
CA ILE A 55 -0.46 -13.40 9.77
C ILE A 55 -0.09 -13.54 8.29
N TYR A 56 -1.05 -13.87 7.42
CA TYR A 56 -0.76 -14.04 5.99
C TYR A 56 -0.35 -12.72 5.33
N SER A 57 -0.98 -11.60 5.70
CA SER A 57 -0.56 -10.27 5.21
C SER A 57 0.87 -9.95 5.66
N MET A 58 1.19 -10.19 6.93
CA MET A 58 2.54 -9.97 7.45
C MET A 58 3.58 -10.79 6.70
N VAL A 59 3.34 -12.08 6.47
CA VAL A 59 4.27 -12.94 5.73
C VAL A 59 4.48 -12.43 4.32
N GLY A 60 3.41 -12.12 3.58
CA GLY A 60 3.51 -11.58 2.22
C GLY A 60 4.26 -10.24 2.18
N ILE A 61 3.90 -9.29 3.05
CA ILE A 61 4.55 -7.98 3.12
C ILE A 61 6.02 -8.11 3.54
N MET A 62 6.34 -9.04 4.43
CA MET A 62 7.72 -9.34 4.86
C MET A 62 8.55 -9.87 3.70
N LEU A 63 8.01 -10.81 2.92
CA LEU A 63 8.66 -11.33 1.72
C LEU A 63 8.92 -10.21 0.71
N SER A 64 7.95 -9.31 0.49
CA SER A 64 8.14 -8.13 -0.36
C SER A 64 9.25 -7.21 0.16
N SER A 65 9.36 -7.05 1.48
CA SER A 65 10.42 -6.27 2.13
C SER A 65 11.80 -6.92 1.97
N ILE A 66 11.87 -8.25 2.09
CA ILE A 66 13.09 -9.04 1.86
C ILE A 66 13.57 -8.89 0.43
N VAL A 67 12.67 -9.09 -0.55
CA VAL A 67 12.99 -8.94 -1.97
C VAL A 67 13.47 -7.52 -2.25
N PHE A 68 12.81 -6.50 -1.70
CA PHE A 68 13.25 -5.12 -1.83
C PHE A 68 14.67 -4.89 -1.26
N TYR A 69 14.96 -5.41 -0.06
CA TYR A 69 16.30 -5.34 0.53
C TYR A 69 17.35 -5.97 -0.38
N ILE A 70 17.09 -7.18 -0.88
CA ILE A 70 17.97 -7.92 -1.78
C ILE A 70 18.23 -7.10 -3.05
N LEU A 71 17.17 -6.59 -3.69
CA LEU A 71 17.29 -5.77 -4.90
C LEU A 71 18.14 -4.53 -4.67
N MET A 72 17.96 -3.82 -3.55
CA MET A 72 18.77 -2.64 -3.21
C MET A 72 20.21 -2.98 -2.83
N LYS A 73 20.45 -4.15 -2.24
CA LYS A 73 21.79 -4.63 -1.88
C LYS A 73 22.61 -5.04 -3.10
N TYR A 74 21.99 -5.73 -4.06
CA TYR A 74 22.68 -6.19 -5.28
C TYR A 74 22.71 -5.16 -6.41
N ASN A 75 21.93 -4.07 -6.31
CA ASN A 75 21.96 -2.95 -7.26
C ASN A 75 22.41 -1.63 -6.59
N PRO A 76 23.70 -1.47 -6.28
CA PRO A 76 24.21 -0.29 -5.58
C PRO A 76 23.98 1.02 -6.36
N ARG A 77 24.09 0.98 -7.69
CA ARG A 77 23.81 2.16 -8.55
C ARG A 77 22.34 2.60 -8.45
N GLY A 78 21.42 1.64 -8.51
CA GLY A 78 19.99 1.92 -8.32
C GLY A 78 19.69 2.44 -6.91
N ARG A 79 20.33 1.87 -5.90
CA ARG A 79 20.23 2.33 -4.50
C ARG A 79 20.66 3.79 -4.36
N GLU A 80 21.83 4.16 -4.90
CA GLU A 80 22.32 5.55 -4.88
C GLU A 80 21.38 6.52 -5.60
N TYR A 81 20.88 6.14 -6.79
CA TYR A 81 19.90 6.93 -7.52
C TYR A 81 18.64 7.20 -6.69
N VAL A 82 18.04 6.15 -6.11
CA VAL A 82 16.83 6.28 -5.30
C VAL A 82 17.09 7.12 -4.03
N PHE A 83 18.27 6.98 -3.40
CA PHE A 83 18.64 7.85 -2.26
C PHE A 83 18.81 9.32 -2.65
N SER A 84 19.41 9.59 -3.82
CA SER A 84 19.53 10.97 -4.33
C SER A 84 18.18 11.62 -4.57
N LEU A 85 17.20 10.85 -5.10
CA LEU A 85 15.83 11.33 -5.31
C LEU A 85 15.14 11.64 -3.98
N LYS A 86 15.30 10.78 -2.97
CA LYS A 86 14.83 11.04 -1.61
C LYS A 86 15.45 12.33 -1.04
N GLY A 87 16.76 12.51 -1.23
CA GLY A 87 17.49 13.72 -0.81
C GLY A 87 16.90 15.01 -1.41
N LYS A 88 16.55 14.99 -2.70
CA LYS A 88 15.90 16.12 -3.38
C LYS A 88 14.48 16.42 -2.90
N LEU A 89 13.72 15.39 -2.50
CA LEU A 89 12.32 15.54 -2.07
C LEU A 89 12.14 15.91 -0.60
N ILE A 90 12.97 15.33 0.29
CA ILE A 90 12.76 15.38 1.75
C ILE A 90 13.96 16.03 2.48
N GLY A 91 15.07 16.24 1.79
CA GLY A 91 16.33 16.74 2.33
C GLY A 91 17.27 15.61 2.77
N GLU A 92 18.53 15.70 2.38
CA GLU A 92 19.55 14.65 2.62
C GLU A 92 19.81 14.37 4.11
N LYS A 93 19.67 15.38 4.97
CA LYS A 93 19.97 15.27 6.40
C LYS A 93 18.83 14.69 7.23
N ARG A 94 17.62 14.52 6.65
CA ARG A 94 16.45 14.06 7.40
C ARG A 94 16.39 12.53 7.40
N LYS A 95 16.90 11.94 8.48
CA LYS A 95 16.72 10.52 8.80
C LYS A 95 15.51 10.35 9.69
N LEU A 96 14.56 9.53 9.26
CA LEU A 96 13.42 9.14 10.08
C LEU A 96 13.88 8.10 11.11
N SER A 97 13.22 8.01 12.25
CA SER A 97 13.41 6.88 13.18
C SER A 97 12.55 5.69 12.75
N THR A 98 12.90 4.49 13.24
CA THR A 98 12.08 3.29 13.03
C THR A 98 10.64 3.50 13.54
N SER A 99 10.47 4.18 14.68
CA SER A 99 9.14 4.47 15.25
C SER A 99 8.34 5.44 14.38
N GLN A 100 8.96 6.49 13.86
CA GLN A 100 8.33 7.40 12.91
C GLN A 100 7.90 6.66 11.65
N ILE A 101 8.73 5.76 11.12
CA ILE A 101 8.39 4.96 9.95
C ILE A 101 7.20 4.03 10.25
N THR A 102 7.16 3.39 11.42
CA THR A 102 6.02 2.58 11.86
C THR A 102 4.72 3.38 11.85
N ILE A 103 4.73 4.60 12.39
CA ILE A 103 3.56 5.48 12.39
C ILE A 103 3.20 5.90 10.96
N LEU A 104 4.18 6.26 10.14
CA LEU A 104 3.96 6.67 8.75
C LEU A 104 3.42 5.52 7.88
N ARG A 105 3.68 4.25 8.20
CA ARG A 105 3.07 3.12 7.50
C ARG A 105 1.56 3.05 7.71
N LEU A 106 1.05 3.53 8.84
CA LEU A 106 -0.39 3.64 9.09
C LEU A 106 -1.04 4.76 8.26
N VAL A 107 -0.25 5.65 7.66
CA VAL A 107 -0.76 6.68 6.76
C VAL A 107 -0.92 6.08 5.36
N PRO A 108 -2.13 6.09 4.79
CA PRO A 108 -2.45 5.30 3.60
C PRO A 108 -1.78 5.80 2.32
N PHE A 109 -1.40 7.08 2.28
CA PHE A 109 -0.91 7.76 1.08
C PHE A 109 0.59 7.56 0.83
N ILE A 110 1.32 7.00 1.79
CA ILE A 110 2.78 6.85 1.69
C ILE A 110 3.10 5.46 1.14
N HIS A 111 3.91 5.44 0.07
CA HIS A 111 4.26 4.19 -0.60
C HIS A 111 5.13 3.28 0.28
N PHE A 112 4.78 2.00 0.36
CA PHE A 112 5.48 0.99 1.19
C PHE A 112 6.99 0.93 0.95
N TYR A 113 7.43 0.95 -0.32
CA TYR A 113 8.86 0.88 -0.65
C TYR A 113 9.63 2.15 -0.30
N ALA A 114 8.97 3.32 -0.28
CA ALA A 114 9.62 4.56 0.17
C ALA A 114 9.98 4.46 1.66
N LEU A 115 9.07 3.93 2.48
CA LEU A 115 9.32 3.71 3.91
C LEU A 115 10.32 2.56 4.16
N SER A 116 10.32 1.54 3.29
CA SER A 116 11.30 0.46 3.35
C SER A 116 12.70 0.94 2.98
N LEU A 117 12.82 1.88 2.04
CA LEU A 117 14.08 2.57 1.73
C LEU A 117 14.60 3.37 2.94
N CYS A 118 13.72 4.10 3.63
CA CYS A 118 14.11 4.82 4.85
C CYS A 118 14.61 3.85 5.94
N LEU A 119 13.98 2.67 6.09
CA LEU A 119 14.49 1.64 7.01
C LEU A 119 15.86 1.11 6.59
N LEU A 120 16.09 0.88 5.30
CA LEU A 120 17.37 0.43 4.76
C LEU A 120 18.50 1.45 4.99
N GLU A 121 18.18 2.74 5.02
CA GLU A 121 19.14 3.81 5.32
C GLU A 121 19.62 3.79 6.78
N ILE A 122 18.73 3.42 7.70
CA ILE A 122 18.99 3.35 9.14
C ILE A 122 19.68 2.03 9.49
N HIS A 123 19.23 0.93 8.87
CA HIS A 123 19.63 -0.43 9.18
C HIS A 123 20.26 -1.09 7.94
N ALA A 124 21.59 -0.99 7.83
CA ALA A 124 22.32 -1.56 6.70
C ALA A 124 22.38 -3.09 6.75
N ASP A 125 22.49 -3.67 7.95
CA ASP A 125 22.52 -5.11 8.16
C ASP A 125 21.14 -5.74 7.94
N PHE A 126 21.12 -6.93 7.34
CA PHE A 126 19.88 -7.63 6.99
C PHE A 126 19.03 -7.97 8.23
N LYS A 127 19.67 -8.39 9.33
CA LYS A 127 18.97 -8.82 10.54
C LYS A 127 18.32 -7.65 11.26
N THR A 128 19.00 -6.50 11.33
CA THR A 128 18.43 -5.28 11.93
C THR A 128 17.33 -4.70 11.05
N TYR A 129 17.52 -4.70 9.73
CA TYR A 129 16.48 -4.32 8.76
C TYR A 129 15.22 -5.18 8.87
N LEU A 130 15.38 -6.50 8.98
CA LEU A 130 14.24 -7.42 9.13
C LEU A 130 13.47 -7.19 10.42
N ARG A 131 14.17 -7.04 11.54
CA ARG A 131 13.53 -6.75 12.83
C ARG A 131 12.77 -5.44 12.79
N ALA A 132 13.39 -4.39 12.26
CA ALA A 132 12.76 -3.08 12.12
C ALA A 132 11.54 -3.14 11.17
N SER A 133 11.66 -3.85 10.05
CA SER A 133 10.56 -4.11 9.11
C SER A 133 9.41 -4.83 9.82
N PHE A 134 9.69 -5.90 10.56
CA PHE A 134 8.67 -6.68 11.28
C PHE A 134 7.90 -5.82 12.28
N ILE A 135 8.62 -5.09 13.13
CA ILE A 135 8.01 -4.19 14.12
C ILE A 135 7.15 -3.12 13.44
N SER A 136 7.58 -2.61 12.27
CA SER A 136 6.83 -1.58 11.55
C SER A 136 5.61 -2.11 10.78
N ILE A 137 5.65 -3.36 10.30
CA ILE A 137 4.58 -4.00 9.54
C ILE A 137 3.47 -4.51 10.46
N PHE A 138 3.83 -5.02 11.64
CA PHE A 138 2.89 -5.62 12.59
C PHE A 138 1.67 -4.71 12.90
N PRO A 139 1.83 -3.47 13.41
CA PRO A 139 0.67 -2.62 13.74
C PRO A 139 -0.13 -2.24 12.50
N PHE A 140 0.54 -1.98 11.37
CA PHE A 140 -0.11 -1.71 10.10
C PHE A 140 -1.02 -2.86 9.65
N SER A 141 -0.50 -4.09 9.69
CA SER A 141 -1.25 -5.27 9.25
C SER A 141 -2.49 -5.53 10.11
N ILE A 142 -2.38 -5.39 11.44
CA ILE A 142 -3.52 -5.56 12.35
C ILE A 142 -4.59 -4.52 12.07
N VAL A 143 -4.22 -3.23 12.01
CA VAL A 143 -5.19 -2.14 11.83
C VAL A 143 -6.00 -2.32 10.55
N TYR A 144 -5.34 -2.55 9.42
CA TYR A 144 -6.05 -2.64 8.14
C TYR A 144 -6.79 -3.96 7.94
N THR A 145 -6.31 -5.06 8.53
CA THR A 145 -7.05 -6.33 8.55
C THR A 145 -8.32 -6.20 9.40
N SER A 146 -8.23 -5.58 10.59
CA SER A 146 -9.38 -5.31 11.46
C SER A 146 -10.42 -4.40 10.80
N ILE A 147 -9.98 -3.39 10.04
CA ILE A 147 -10.89 -2.56 9.23
C ILE A 147 -11.61 -3.45 8.22
N GLY A 148 -10.88 -4.30 7.51
CA GLY A 148 -11.45 -5.26 6.56
C GLY A 148 -12.54 -6.15 7.16
N THR A 149 -12.26 -6.80 8.29
CA THR A 149 -13.26 -7.63 8.99
C THR A 149 -14.49 -6.80 9.41
N SER A 150 -14.28 -5.57 9.88
CA SER A 150 -15.39 -4.68 10.25
C SER A 150 -16.30 -4.32 9.08
N LEU A 151 -15.77 -4.26 7.84
CA LEU A 151 -16.56 -3.95 6.65
C LEU A 151 -17.66 -5.00 6.38
N ILE A 152 -17.46 -6.27 6.75
CA ILE A 152 -18.45 -7.34 6.55
C ILE A 152 -19.76 -7.04 7.30
N HIS A 153 -19.67 -6.38 8.46
CA HIS A 153 -20.81 -6.06 9.30
C HIS A 153 -21.46 -4.71 8.96
N ILE A 154 -20.93 -3.98 7.97
CA ILE A 154 -21.52 -2.72 7.53
C ILE A 154 -22.70 -3.03 6.61
N ASN A 155 -23.91 -2.70 7.07
CA ASN A 155 -25.12 -2.78 6.25
C ASN A 155 -24.98 -1.91 4.99
N ASN A 156 -25.40 -2.44 3.84
CA ASN A 156 -25.32 -1.81 2.52
C ASN A 156 -25.78 -0.34 2.52
N SER A 157 -26.82 0.00 3.31
CA SER A 157 -27.33 1.38 3.43
C SER A 157 -26.28 2.38 3.96
N ARG A 158 -25.42 1.99 4.89
CA ARG A 158 -24.37 2.86 5.46
C ARG A 158 -23.24 3.13 4.46
N ILE A 159 -22.95 2.16 3.58
CA ILE A 159 -21.97 2.32 2.49
C ILE A 159 -22.47 3.38 1.50
N PHE A 160 -23.72 3.29 1.06
CA PHE A 160 -24.30 4.28 0.14
C PHE A 160 -24.35 5.68 0.75
N ILE A 161 -24.67 5.80 2.05
CA ILE A 161 -24.63 7.09 2.77
C ILE A 161 -23.20 7.65 2.82
N ALA A 162 -22.21 6.83 3.17
CA ALA A 162 -20.81 7.27 3.24
C ALA A 162 -20.28 7.72 1.87
N VAL A 163 -20.60 6.97 0.80
CA VAL A 163 -20.26 7.34 -0.59
C VAL A 163 -20.96 8.65 -0.99
N GLY A 164 -22.26 8.79 -0.69
CA GLY A 164 -23.01 10.01 -0.96
C GLY A 164 -22.43 11.24 -0.25
N LEU A 165 -22.05 11.09 1.03
CA LEU A 165 -21.37 12.14 1.79
C LEU A 165 -19.99 12.47 1.22
N PHE A 166 -19.23 11.46 0.78
CA PHE A 166 -17.94 11.69 0.13
C PHE A 166 -18.08 12.49 -1.17
N PHE A 167 -19.04 12.14 -2.03
CA PHE A 167 -19.35 12.90 -3.23
C PHE A 167 -19.86 14.31 -2.92
N LEU A 168 -20.70 14.47 -1.89
CA LEU A 168 -21.16 15.77 -1.42
C LEU A 168 -19.98 16.63 -0.95
N LEU A 169 -19.09 16.08 -0.11
CA LEU A 169 -17.88 16.75 0.35
C LEU A 169 -16.98 17.13 -0.83
N PHE A 170 -16.77 16.22 -1.78
CA PHE A 170 -16.00 16.50 -2.99
C PHE A 170 -16.65 17.62 -3.81
N PHE A 171 -17.99 17.62 -3.94
CA PHE A 171 -18.74 18.68 -4.61
C PHE A 171 -18.65 20.02 -3.88
N MET A 172 -18.71 20.03 -2.55
CA MET A 172 -18.57 21.24 -1.72
C MET A 172 -17.14 21.78 -1.73
N LEU A 173 -16.15 20.89 -1.71
CA LEU A 173 -14.72 21.23 -1.77
C LEU A 173 -14.25 21.52 -3.20
N ARG A 174 -15.11 21.33 -4.21
CA ARG A 174 -14.83 21.71 -5.59
C ARG A 174 -14.67 23.23 -5.65
N ARG A 175 -13.43 23.70 -5.56
CA ARG A 175 -13.08 25.07 -5.93
C ARG A 175 -13.37 25.28 -7.41
N LYS A 176 -14.25 26.24 -7.73
CA LYS A 176 -14.48 26.76 -9.08
C LYS A 176 -13.39 27.79 -9.44
N GLU A 177 -12.15 27.34 -9.57
CA GLU A 177 -11.00 28.19 -9.96
C GLU A 177 -10.11 27.30 -10.83
N THR A 178 -9.89 27.48 -12.14
CA THR A 178 -9.76 28.68 -12.96
C THR A 178 -10.27 28.38 -14.38
N VAL A 179 -11.14 29.25 -14.92
CA VAL A 179 -11.36 29.28 -16.38
C VAL A 179 -10.16 29.99 -16.97
N ILE A 180 -9.18 29.23 -17.46
CA ILE A 180 -8.10 29.80 -18.27
C ILE A 180 -8.76 30.29 -19.56
N ASN A 181 -9.04 31.59 -19.64
CA ASN A 181 -9.53 32.21 -20.85
C ASN A 181 -8.50 31.97 -21.97
N TRP A 182 -8.95 31.42 -23.09
CA TRP A 182 -8.10 31.15 -24.27
C TRP A 182 -7.32 32.39 -24.73
N THR A 183 -7.88 33.58 -24.51
CA THR A 183 -7.24 34.88 -24.80
C THR A 183 -5.99 35.13 -23.97
N THR A 184 -5.89 34.58 -22.75
CA THR A 184 -4.69 34.68 -21.90
C THR A 184 -3.58 33.76 -22.42
N PHE A 185 -3.93 32.60 -22.96
CA PHE A 185 -2.98 31.61 -23.50
C PHE A 185 -2.38 32.05 -24.86
N PHE A 186 -3.17 32.78 -25.66
CA PHE A 186 -2.78 33.25 -27.00
C PHE A 186 -2.64 34.77 -27.11
N SER A 187 -2.50 35.50 -25.99
CA SER A 187 -2.31 36.95 -26.09
C SER A 187 -1.01 37.26 -26.83
N GLN A 188 -1.12 37.94 -27.98
CA GLN A 188 0.03 38.40 -28.78
C GLN A 188 0.95 39.35 -27.99
N ALA A 189 0.50 39.86 -26.84
CA ALA A 189 1.29 40.69 -25.93
C ALA A 189 2.50 39.96 -25.34
N TYR A 190 2.44 38.63 -25.14
CA TYR A 190 3.60 37.85 -24.65
C TYR A 190 4.69 37.71 -25.73
N TYR A 191 4.29 37.54 -26.99
CA TYR A 191 5.21 37.44 -28.12
C TYR A 191 5.81 38.79 -28.52
N LYS A 192 5.07 39.90 -28.34
CA LYS A 192 5.56 41.25 -28.68
C LYS A 192 6.50 41.87 -27.64
N LYS A 193 6.57 41.32 -26.42
CA LYS A 193 7.47 41.78 -25.36
C LYS A 193 8.83 41.06 -25.36
N ASN A 194 8.92 39.92 -26.04
CA ASN A 194 10.13 39.08 -26.11
C ASN A 194 10.61 38.85 -27.56
N ALA A 195 10.14 39.66 -28.51
CA ALA A 195 10.66 39.79 -29.86
C ALA A 195 11.29 41.17 -30.01
#